data_AF-A0A0Q5Q4L9-F1
#
_entry.id   AF-A0A0Q5Q4L9-F1
#
_cell.length_a   1.000
_cell.length_b   1.000
_cell.length_c   1.000
_cell.angle_alpha   90.00
_cell.angle_beta   90.00
_cell.angle_gamma   90.00
#
_symmetry.space_group_name_H-M   'P 1'
#
loop_
_entity.id
_entity.type
_entity.pdbx_description
1 polymer ?
#
loop_
_entity_poly.entity_id
_entity_poly.type
_entity_poly.pdbx_seq_one_letter_code
_entity_poly.pdbx_strand_id
1 'polypeptide(L)'
;MTTERHIKLGRQTALISFLLGTAIFGLYFLTSSFELLFLGYGFIALTGLINVGILISILVKASKDKDNRKKLFTTCGLMLLNIPVMLFYCWVAMILLNTMRITFTNSTQTTLTNINIIGCGGGQIDKLKIGESETVWVDITGDCSISIDYLSNGQKKEESVAGYVTNSMGQKMKYNIGGQNEEQF
;
A
#
# COMPACT_ATOMS: atom_id res chain seq x y z
N MET A 1 -35.06 17.64 -9.49
CA MET A 1 -33.91 17.50 -10.42
C MET A 1 -34.30 16.53 -11.54
N THR A 2 -33.94 16.79 -12.81
CA THR A 2 -34.31 15.92 -13.94
C THR A 2 -33.56 14.59 -13.90
N THR A 3 -34.05 13.58 -14.62
CA THR A 3 -33.43 12.25 -14.73
C THR A 3 -32.01 12.32 -15.28
N GLU A 4 -31.78 13.13 -16.30
CA GLU A 4 -30.46 13.36 -16.90
C GLU A 4 -29.47 13.96 -15.90
N ARG A 5 -29.92 14.90 -15.06
CA ARG A 5 -29.06 15.50 -14.02
C ARG A 5 -28.64 14.48 -12.97
N HIS A 6 -29.53 13.58 -12.53
CA HIS A 6 -29.17 12.49 -11.61
C HIS A 6 -28.15 11.54 -12.22
N ILE A 7 -28.33 11.17 -13.50
CA ILE A 7 -27.40 10.30 -14.22
C ILE A 7 -26.03 10.97 -14.36
N LYS A 8 -26.00 12.24 -14.76
CA LYS A 8 -24.76 13.01 -14.91
C LYS A 8 -24.03 13.13 -13.58
N LEU A 9 -24.75 13.48 -12.51
CA LEU A 9 -24.18 13.59 -11.17
C LEU A 9 -23.57 12.26 -10.72
N GLY A 10 -24.31 11.16 -10.79
CA GLY A 10 -23.80 9.84 -10.38
C GLY A 10 -22.55 9.40 -11.15
N ARG A 11 -22.53 9.61 -12.48
CA ARG A 11 -21.36 9.30 -13.31
C ARG A 11 -20.15 10.17 -12.98
N GLN A 12 -20.35 11.48 -12.80
CA GLN A 12 -19.26 12.40 -12.47
C GLN A 12 -18.68 12.10 -11.09
N THR A 13 -19.54 11.88 -10.09
CA THR A 13 -19.10 11.48 -8.75
C THR A 13 -18.32 10.17 -8.79
N ALA A 14 -18.83 9.15 -9.48
CA ALA A 14 -18.12 7.88 -9.61
C ALA A 14 -16.72 8.05 -10.21
N LEU A 15 -16.61 8.78 -11.32
CA LEU A 15 -15.34 9.01 -12.01
C LEU A 15 -14.36 9.82 -11.15
N ILE A 16 -14.81 10.91 -10.54
CA ILE A 16 -13.96 11.77 -9.71
C ILE A 16 -13.47 11.00 -8.48
N SER A 17 -14.36 10.29 -7.79
CA SER A 17 -13.98 9.46 -6.63
C SER A 17 -12.98 8.37 -7.02
N PHE A 18 -13.17 7.72 -8.17
CA PHE A 18 -12.24 6.71 -8.68
C PHE A 18 -10.86 7.29 -8.97
N LEU A 19 -10.79 8.41 -9.71
CA LEU A 19 -9.52 9.04 -10.09
C LEU A 19 -8.74 9.53 -8.87
N LEU A 20 -9.41 10.23 -7.95
CA LEU A 20 -8.77 10.73 -6.73
C LEU A 20 -8.33 9.59 -5.81
N GLY A 21 -9.19 8.57 -5.61
CA GLY A 21 -8.82 7.40 -4.80
C GLY A 21 -7.62 6.65 -5.39
N THR A 22 -7.59 6.48 -6.71
CA THR A 22 -6.46 5.86 -7.42
C THR A 22 -5.18 6.70 -7.30
N ALA A 23 -5.29 8.03 -7.37
CA ALA A 23 -4.14 8.91 -7.19
C ALA A 23 -3.58 8.83 -5.77
N ILE A 24 -4.43 8.87 -4.73
CA ILE A 24 -4.01 8.75 -3.33
C ILE A 24 -3.32 7.40 -3.10
N PHE A 25 -3.95 6.31 -3.55
CA PHE A 25 -3.37 4.97 -3.44
C PHE A 25 -2.05 4.84 -4.19
N GLY A 26 -1.97 5.33 -5.42
CA GLY A 26 -0.73 5.28 -6.22
C GLY A 26 0.40 6.07 -5.57
N LEU A 27 0.13 7.25 -5.04
CA LEU A 27 1.12 8.03 -4.29
C LEU A 27 1.58 7.29 -3.02
N TYR A 28 0.66 6.67 -2.29
CA TYR A 28 1.00 5.84 -1.12
C TYR A 28 1.87 4.64 -1.53
N PHE A 29 1.53 3.93 -2.61
CA PHE A 29 2.32 2.80 -3.11
C PHE A 29 3.77 3.20 -3.43
N LEU A 30 3.97 4.38 -4.02
CA LEU A 30 5.28 4.88 -4.40
C LEU A 30 6.09 5.37 -3.20
N THR A 31 5.49 6.15 -2.29
CA THR A 31 6.21 6.83 -1.21
C THR A 31 6.21 6.06 0.11
N SER A 32 5.19 5.22 0.33
CA SER A 32 4.90 4.56 1.62
C SER A 32 4.75 5.55 2.78
N SER A 33 4.32 6.79 2.50
CA SER A 33 4.10 7.82 3.52
C SER A 33 2.85 7.52 4.37
N PHE A 34 3.02 7.55 5.69
CA PHE A 34 1.91 7.42 6.66
C PHE A 34 0.86 8.54 6.50
N GLU A 35 1.25 9.74 6.09
CA GLU A 35 0.31 10.86 5.87
C GLU A 35 -0.69 10.54 4.75
N LEU A 36 -0.22 9.90 3.68
CA LEU A 36 -1.08 9.49 2.56
C LEU A 36 -2.02 8.36 2.95
N LEU A 37 -1.59 7.46 3.84
CA LEU A 37 -2.44 6.41 4.39
C LEU A 37 -3.60 7.03 5.18
N PHE A 38 -3.30 7.97 6.07
CA PHE A 38 -4.32 8.69 6.85
C PHE A 38 -5.28 9.49 5.96
N LEU A 39 -4.74 10.20 4.96
CA LEU A 39 -5.54 10.89 3.95
C LEU A 39 -6.45 9.93 3.19
N GLY A 40 -5.97 8.73 2.84
CA GLY A 40 -6.73 7.67 2.20
C GLY A 40 -7.93 7.21 3.03
N TYR A 41 -7.74 6.96 4.33
CA TYR A 41 -8.85 6.59 5.22
C TYR A 41 -9.92 7.68 5.32
N GLY A 42 -9.49 8.94 5.50
CA GLY A 42 -10.42 10.08 5.53
C GLY A 42 -11.18 10.23 4.21
N PHE A 43 -10.48 10.05 3.08
CA PHE A 43 -11.07 10.10 1.75
C PHE A 43 -12.12 9.00 1.54
N ILE A 44 -11.83 7.76 1.93
CA ILE A 44 -12.78 6.64 1.83
C ILE A 44 -14.05 6.94 2.63
N ALA A 45 -13.93 7.41 3.87
CA ALA A 45 -15.08 7.74 4.70
C ALA A 45 -15.95 8.84 4.09
N LEU A 46 -15.34 9.97 3.70
CA LEU A 46 -16.06 11.11 3.13
C LEU A 46 -16.72 10.77 1.79
N THR A 47 -15.96 10.17 0.87
CA THR A 47 -16.49 9.82 -0.45
C THR A 47 -17.52 8.68 -0.37
N GLY A 48 -17.38 7.76 0.58
CA GLY A 48 -18.39 6.74 0.87
C GLY A 48 -19.73 7.37 1.21
N LEU A 49 -19.76 8.33 2.15
CA LEU A 49 -20.99 9.05 2.54
C LEU A 49 -21.63 9.80 1.36
N ILE A 50 -20.82 10.51 0.57
CA ILE A 50 -21.30 11.24 -0.62
C ILE A 50 -21.88 10.27 -1.65
N ASN A 51 -21.18 9.17 -1.95
CA ASN A 51 -21.64 8.18 -2.92
C ASN A 51 -22.93 7.49 -2.46
N VAL A 52 -23.07 7.15 -1.18
CA VAL A 52 -24.30 6.59 -0.61
C VAL A 52 -25.48 7.56 -0.75
N GLY A 53 -25.29 8.84 -0.40
CA GLY A 53 -26.33 9.85 -0.52
C GLY A 53 -26.84 10.02 -1.97
N ILE A 54 -25.91 10.08 -2.93
CA ILE A 54 -26.26 10.17 -4.36
C ILE A 54 -26.92 8.87 -4.85
N LEU A 55 -26.41 7.71 -4.43
CA LEU A 55 -26.98 6.41 -4.80
C LEU A 55 -28.44 6.29 -4.34
N ILE A 56 -28.73 6.64 -3.09
CA ILE A 56 -30.11 6.65 -2.55
C ILE A 56 -31.00 7.58 -3.38
N SER A 57 -30.52 8.79 -3.70
CA SER A 57 -31.26 9.74 -4.53
C SER A 57 -31.61 9.17 -5.92
N ILE A 58 -30.65 8.51 -6.59
CA ILE A 58 -30.88 7.86 -7.89
C ILE A 58 -31.85 6.68 -7.76
N LEU A 59 -31.75 5.87 -6.70
CA LEU A 59 -32.66 4.74 -6.46
C LEU A 59 -34.11 5.20 -6.23
N VAL A 60 -34.32 6.26 -5.44
CA VAL A 60 -35.63 6.87 -5.23
C VAL A 60 -36.18 7.45 -6.54
N LYS A 61 -35.33 7.99 -7.41
CA LYS A 61 -35.77 8.46 -8.74
C LYS A 61 -36.11 7.28 -9.65
N ALA A 62 -35.35 6.19 -9.60
CA ALA A 62 -35.56 4.98 -10.40
C ALA A 62 -36.85 4.24 -10.05
N SER A 63 -37.30 4.31 -8.79
CA SER A 63 -38.59 3.72 -8.39
C SER A 63 -39.79 4.50 -8.91
N LYS A 64 -39.65 5.82 -9.13
CA LYS A 64 -40.71 6.71 -9.62
C LYS A 64 -40.75 6.85 -11.15
N ASP A 65 -39.61 6.75 -11.82
CA ASP A 65 -39.47 6.97 -13.28
C ASP A 65 -39.23 5.63 -14.00
N LYS A 66 -40.33 4.94 -14.33
CA LYS A 66 -40.29 3.60 -14.95
C LYS A 66 -39.66 3.62 -16.35
N ASP A 67 -39.87 4.69 -17.12
CA ASP A 67 -39.38 4.80 -18.50
C ASP A 67 -37.86 4.88 -18.56
N ASN A 68 -37.23 5.53 -17.57
CA ASN A 68 -35.77 5.67 -17.51
C ASN A 68 -35.08 4.75 -16.50
N ARG A 69 -35.83 3.86 -15.85
CA ARG A 69 -35.38 3.02 -14.74
C ARG A 69 -34.11 2.23 -15.06
N LYS A 70 -34.00 1.67 -16.27
CA LYS A 70 -32.80 0.94 -16.72
C LYS A 70 -31.55 1.82 -16.71
N LYS A 71 -31.62 3.03 -17.26
CA LYS A 71 -30.48 3.98 -17.28
C LYS A 71 -30.06 4.41 -15.87
N LEU A 72 -31.03 4.60 -14.98
CA LEU A 72 -30.78 4.96 -13.58
C LEU A 72 -30.08 3.81 -12.83
N PHE A 73 -30.56 2.57 -12.98
CA PHE A 73 -29.89 1.41 -12.38
C PHE A 73 -28.50 1.13 -12.96
N THR A 74 -28.30 1.31 -14.27
CA THR A 74 -26.95 1.23 -14.86
C THR A 74 -26.01 2.26 -14.23
N THR A 75 -26.52 3.46 -13.92
CA THR A 75 -25.72 4.48 -13.22
C THR A 75 -25.40 4.06 -11.79
N CYS A 76 -26.37 3.50 -11.05
CA CYS A 76 -26.12 2.92 -9.73
C CYS A 76 -25.04 1.84 -9.78
N GLY A 77 -25.12 0.91 -10.75
CA GLY A 77 -24.12 -0.15 -10.93
C GLY A 77 -22.72 0.40 -11.20
N LEU A 78 -22.62 1.43 -12.04
CA LEU A 78 -21.34 2.11 -12.33
C LEU A 78 -20.75 2.77 -11.07
N MET A 79 -21.58 3.41 -10.23
CA MET A 79 -21.13 3.96 -8.95
C MET A 79 -20.65 2.85 -7.99
N LEU A 80 -21.38 1.74 -7.92
CA LEU A 80 -21.05 0.62 -7.05
C LEU A 80 -19.75 -0.08 -7.45
N LEU A 81 -19.30 0.03 -8.70
CA LEU A 81 -18.01 -0.50 -9.16
C LEU A 81 -16.80 0.13 -8.44
N ASN A 82 -16.96 1.31 -7.83
CA ASN A 82 -15.91 1.88 -6.99
C ASN A 82 -15.66 1.09 -5.70
N ILE A 83 -16.66 0.34 -5.20
CA ILE A 83 -16.52 -0.47 -3.98
C ILE A 83 -15.51 -1.62 -4.16
N PRO A 84 -15.62 -2.51 -5.17
CA PRO A 84 -14.63 -3.57 -5.35
C PRO A 84 -13.24 -3.01 -5.66
N VAL A 85 -13.12 -1.89 -6.39
CA VAL A 85 -11.84 -1.21 -6.61
C VAL A 85 -11.23 -0.74 -5.29
N MET A 86 -12.02 -0.07 -4.45
CA MET A 86 -11.59 0.38 -3.12
C MET A 86 -11.15 -0.79 -2.25
N LEU A 87 -11.91 -1.90 -2.23
CA LEU A 87 -11.55 -3.10 -1.49
C LEU A 87 -10.23 -3.70 -1.97
N PHE A 88 -10.00 -3.70 -3.29
CA PHE A 88 -8.72 -4.13 -3.86
C PHE A 88 -7.56 -3.22 -3.40
N TYR A 89 -7.74 -1.89 -3.40
CA TYR A 89 -6.72 -0.96 -2.88
C TYR A 89 -6.44 -1.17 -1.39
N CYS A 90 -7.48 -1.34 -0.57
CA CYS A 90 -7.32 -1.65 0.86
C CYS A 90 -6.58 -2.97 1.06
N TRP A 91 -6.91 -4.00 0.28
CA TRP A 91 -6.23 -5.30 0.37
C TRP A 91 -4.75 -5.19 0.02
N VAL A 92 -4.39 -4.49 -1.05
CA VAL A 92 -2.97 -4.25 -1.39
C VAL A 92 -2.28 -3.42 -0.31
N ALA A 93 -2.94 -2.36 0.21
CA ALA A 93 -2.38 -1.55 1.28
C ALA A 93 -2.11 -2.39 2.55
N MET A 94 -2.99 -3.34 2.89
CA MET A 94 -2.76 -4.27 4.00
C MET A 94 -1.54 -5.17 3.79
N ILE A 95 -1.28 -5.62 2.56
CA ILE A 95 -0.04 -6.36 2.25
C ILE A 95 1.17 -5.46 2.48
N LEU A 96 1.16 -4.23 1.97
CA LEU A 96 2.26 -3.29 2.12
C LEU A 96 2.54 -2.92 3.59
N LEU A 97 1.48 -2.75 4.38
CA LEU A 97 1.54 -2.47 5.80
C LEU A 97 2.09 -3.64 6.63
N ASN A 98 2.00 -4.87 6.13
CA ASN A 98 2.53 -6.06 6.80
C ASN A 98 3.80 -6.59 6.14
N THR A 99 4.47 -5.78 5.32
CA THR A 99 5.73 -6.18 4.66
C THR A 99 6.76 -5.07 4.75
N MET A 100 7.91 -5.35 5.35
CA MET A 100 9.08 -4.50 5.28
C MET A 100 9.76 -4.67 3.92
N ARG A 101 10.00 -3.57 3.20
CA ARG A 101 10.69 -3.55 1.91
C ARG A 101 12.06 -2.92 2.12
N ILE A 102 13.04 -3.76 2.39
CA ILE A 102 14.37 -3.34 2.84
C ILE A 102 15.33 -3.41 1.66
N THR A 103 15.88 -2.27 1.25
CA THR A 103 16.96 -2.21 0.27
C THR A 103 18.29 -2.29 0.99
N PHE A 104 18.91 -3.46 0.98
CA PHE A 104 20.25 -3.69 1.49
C PHE A 104 21.28 -3.21 0.48
N THR A 105 22.26 -2.43 0.93
CA THR A 105 23.40 -1.97 0.12
C THR A 105 24.68 -2.44 0.79
N ASN A 106 25.58 -3.09 0.05
CA ASN A 106 26.88 -3.45 0.59
C ASN A 106 27.81 -2.22 0.61
N SER A 107 27.99 -1.64 1.80
CA SER A 107 28.90 -0.51 2.03
C SER A 107 30.28 -0.94 2.54
N THR A 108 30.56 -2.23 2.58
CA THR A 108 31.86 -2.76 2.98
C THR A 108 32.88 -2.70 1.85
N GLN A 109 34.16 -2.93 2.16
CA GLN A 109 35.24 -3.02 1.16
C GLN A 109 35.40 -4.43 0.58
N THR A 110 34.42 -5.31 0.78
CA THR A 110 34.50 -6.74 0.44
C THR A 110 33.20 -7.19 -0.21
N THR A 111 33.26 -8.26 -0.99
CA THR A 111 32.03 -8.91 -1.45
C THR A 111 31.40 -9.70 -0.31
N LEU A 112 30.11 -9.49 -0.08
CA LEU A 112 29.34 -10.21 0.93
C LEU A 112 28.69 -11.44 0.28
N THR A 113 28.59 -12.53 1.04
CA THR A 113 27.97 -13.79 0.59
C THR A 113 27.14 -14.39 1.71
N ASN A 114 26.16 -15.23 1.35
CA ASN A 114 25.26 -15.91 2.29
C ASN A 114 24.63 -14.94 3.30
N ILE A 115 24.04 -13.86 2.80
CA ILE A 115 23.39 -12.87 3.65
C ILE A 115 22.01 -13.44 4.00
N ASN A 116 21.82 -13.88 5.24
CA ASN A 116 20.53 -14.35 5.72
C ASN A 116 19.83 -13.25 6.51
N ILE A 117 18.58 -13.00 6.17
CA ILE A 117 17.70 -12.12 6.94
C ILE A 117 17.03 -12.99 8.01
N ILE A 118 17.28 -12.63 9.27
CA ILE A 118 16.83 -13.36 10.45
C ILE A 118 15.73 -12.55 11.13
N GLY A 119 14.66 -13.25 11.52
CA GLY A 119 13.50 -12.66 12.17
C GLY A 119 12.38 -12.29 11.19
N CYS A 120 11.17 -12.20 11.73
CA CYS A 120 9.94 -12.04 10.95
C CYS A 120 9.83 -13.10 9.82
N GLY A 121 9.45 -12.73 8.61
CA GLY A 121 9.38 -13.61 7.43
C GLY A 121 10.74 -14.07 6.87
N GLY A 122 11.85 -13.53 7.37
CA GLY A 122 13.21 -13.87 6.93
C GLY A 122 13.51 -13.52 5.48
N GLY A 123 14.48 -14.21 4.89
CA GLY A 123 14.92 -14.05 3.51
C GLY A 123 16.40 -14.38 3.32
N GLN A 124 16.86 -14.42 2.08
CA GLN A 124 18.27 -14.68 1.77
C GLN A 124 18.70 -13.88 0.54
N ILE A 125 19.91 -13.35 0.58
CA ILE A 125 20.62 -12.79 -0.57
C ILE A 125 21.93 -13.58 -0.74
N ASP A 126 22.12 -14.18 -1.90
CA ASP A 126 23.28 -15.04 -2.15
C ASP A 126 24.59 -14.26 -2.10
N LYS A 127 24.61 -13.06 -2.70
CA LYS A 127 25.82 -12.27 -2.89
C LYS A 127 25.50 -10.80 -3.15
N LEU A 128 26.29 -9.91 -2.54
CA LEU A 128 26.33 -8.48 -2.89
C LEU A 128 27.76 -8.01 -3.09
N LYS A 129 28.07 -7.47 -4.28
CA LYS A 129 29.34 -6.79 -4.57
C LYS A 129 29.39 -5.42 -3.89
N ILE A 130 30.57 -4.83 -3.86
CA ILE A 130 30.80 -3.50 -3.27
C ILE A 130 29.90 -2.48 -3.98
N GLY A 131 29.06 -1.76 -3.21
CA GLY A 131 28.12 -0.77 -3.71
C GLY A 131 26.87 -1.34 -4.40
N GLU A 132 26.73 -2.66 -4.48
CA GLU A 132 25.52 -3.31 -5.01
C GLU A 132 24.40 -3.26 -3.97
N SER A 133 23.16 -3.15 -4.46
CA SER A 133 21.96 -3.13 -3.62
C SER A 133 20.93 -4.14 -4.10
N GLU A 134 20.19 -4.72 -3.15
CA GLU A 134 19.07 -5.61 -3.41
C GLU A 134 17.92 -5.33 -2.44
N THR A 135 16.68 -5.37 -2.94
CA THR A 135 15.47 -5.16 -2.11
C THR A 135 14.84 -6.49 -1.75
N VAL A 136 14.74 -6.75 -0.44
CA VAL A 136 14.07 -7.93 0.11
C VAL A 136 12.75 -7.52 0.74
N TRP A 137 11.75 -8.37 0.58
CA TRP A 137 10.41 -8.21 1.15
C TRP A 137 10.32 -9.15 2.34
N VAL A 138 10.24 -8.59 3.54
CA VAL A 138 10.22 -9.32 4.81
C VAL A 138 8.83 -9.18 5.40
N ASP A 139 8.07 -10.27 5.41
CA ASP A 139 6.72 -10.29 5.98
C ASP A 139 6.78 -10.06 7.49
N ILE A 140 5.85 -9.26 8.01
CA ILE A 140 5.66 -9.02 9.44
C ILE A 140 4.53 -9.95 9.89
N THR A 141 4.88 -11.05 10.57
CA THR A 141 3.92 -12.05 11.03
C THR A 141 3.46 -11.83 12.47
N GLY A 142 3.98 -10.79 13.13
CA GLY A 142 3.76 -10.46 14.54
C GLY A 142 4.90 -9.58 15.05
N ASP A 143 5.05 -9.54 16.37
CA ASP A 143 6.13 -8.79 17.02
C ASP A 143 7.47 -9.52 16.83
N CYS A 144 8.42 -8.86 16.17
CA CYS A 144 9.74 -9.41 15.86
C CYS A 144 10.80 -8.32 15.74
N SER A 145 12.06 -8.72 15.71
CA SER A 145 13.18 -7.90 15.25
C SER A 145 13.66 -8.41 13.89
N ILE A 146 14.38 -7.58 13.14
CA ILE A 146 15.04 -7.96 11.89
C ILE A 146 16.53 -7.79 12.08
N SER A 147 17.29 -8.84 11.82
CA SER A 147 18.75 -8.83 11.84
C SER A 147 19.28 -9.53 10.61
N ILE A 148 20.55 -9.35 10.29
CA ILE A 148 21.21 -10.07 9.21
C ILE A 148 22.45 -10.77 9.73
N ASP A 149 22.70 -11.97 9.22
CA ASP A 149 24.04 -12.56 9.26
C ASP A 149 24.60 -12.68 7.85
N TYR A 150 25.92 -12.56 7.71
CA TYR A 150 26.57 -12.63 6.41
C TYR A 150 28.05 -12.99 6.52
N LEU A 151 28.65 -13.43 5.41
CA LEU A 151 30.08 -13.69 5.30
C LEU A 151 30.79 -12.54 4.58
N SER A 152 31.76 -11.93 5.26
CA SER A 152 32.69 -10.95 4.71
C SER A 152 34.10 -11.52 4.78
N ASN A 153 34.75 -11.74 3.62
CA ASN A 153 36.04 -12.45 3.52
C ASN A 153 36.06 -13.80 4.27
N GLY A 154 34.94 -14.54 4.25
CA GLY A 154 34.82 -15.83 4.93
C GLY A 154 34.59 -15.74 6.44
N GLN A 155 34.58 -14.54 7.04
CA GLN A 155 34.23 -14.34 8.45
C GLN A 155 32.75 -14.01 8.57
N LYS A 156 32.07 -14.71 9.49
CA LYS A 156 30.67 -14.45 9.82
C LYS A 156 30.55 -13.15 10.63
N LYS A 157 29.64 -12.29 10.21
CA LYS A 157 29.26 -11.04 10.90
C LYS A 157 27.75 -10.99 11.05
N GLU A 158 27.31 -10.19 12.00
CA GLU A 158 25.89 -10.00 12.33
C GLU A 158 25.62 -8.52 12.57
N GLU A 159 24.47 -8.03 12.09
CA GLU A 159 24.03 -6.64 12.25
C GLU A 159 22.53 -6.60 12.54
N SER A 160 22.12 -5.70 13.45
CA SER A 160 20.71 -5.42 13.71
C SER A 160 20.19 -4.42 12.67
N VAL A 161 19.10 -4.78 11.99
CA VAL A 161 18.46 -3.96 10.95
C VAL A 161 17.30 -3.16 11.52
N ALA A 162 16.44 -3.80 12.30
CA ALA A 162 15.31 -3.16 12.99
C ALA A 162 15.11 -3.83 14.35
N GLY A 163 15.11 -3.03 15.42
CA GLY A 163 15.03 -3.54 16.80
C GLY A 163 13.65 -4.07 17.18
N TYR A 164 12.58 -3.46 16.65
CA TYR A 164 11.21 -3.90 16.87
C TYR A 164 10.34 -3.55 15.67
N VAL A 165 9.59 -4.53 15.20
CA VAL A 165 8.61 -4.40 14.13
C VAL A 165 7.36 -5.15 14.56
N THR A 166 6.20 -4.53 14.38
CA THR A 166 4.88 -5.16 14.59
C THR A 166 3.99 -4.96 13.37
N ASN A 167 2.88 -5.67 13.32
CA ASN A 167 1.92 -5.61 12.23
C ASN A 167 1.54 -4.16 11.94
N SER A 168 1.35 -3.83 10.66
CA SER A 168 1.09 -2.47 10.17
C SER A 168 2.26 -1.48 10.21
N MET A 169 3.48 -1.89 10.60
CA MET A 169 4.69 -1.04 10.51
C MET A 169 5.45 -1.18 9.19
N GLY A 170 4.92 -1.93 8.23
CA GLY A 170 5.53 -2.18 6.93
C GLY A 170 5.80 -0.89 6.16
N GLN A 171 7.04 -0.71 5.75
CA GLN A 171 7.51 0.48 5.04
C GLN A 171 8.68 0.15 4.12
N LYS A 172 9.09 1.15 3.31
CA LYS A 172 10.33 1.07 2.54
C LYS A 172 11.45 1.63 3.40
N MET A 173 12.55 0.90 3.52
CA MET A 173 13.75 1.38 4.20
C MET A 173 15.00 1.03 3.40
N LYS A 174 16.07 1.76 3.64
CA LYS A 174 17.40 1.47 3.10
C LYS A 174 18.32 1.08 4.24
N TYR A 175 19.16 0.09 4.03
CA TYR A 175 20.13 -0.37 5.01
C TYR A 175 21.49 -0.59 4.36
N ASN A 176 22.50 0.11 4.85
CA ASN A 176 23.89 0.04 4.45
C ASN A 176 24.61 -0.98 5.34
N ILE A 177 24.90 -2.16 4.81
CA ILE A 177 25.58 -3.23 5.54
C ILE A 177 27.03 -2.80 5.82
N GLY A 178 27.44 -2.87 7.09
CA GLY A 178 28.75 -2.45 7.58
C GLY A 178 29.04 -0.95 7.43
N GLY A 179 28.01 -0.14 7.19
CA GLY A 179 28.09 1.31 7.03
C GLY A 179 27.31 2.07 8.10
N GLN A 180 27.29 3.40 8.00
CA GLN A 180 26.39 4.22 8.79
C GLN A 180 24.97 4.14 8.22
N ASN A 181 24.02 3.97 9.12
CA ASN A 181 22.59 3.98 8.83
C ASN A 181 21.96 5.15 9.58
N GLU A 182 20.96 5.78 8.98
CA GLU A 182 20.08 6.65 9.75
C GLU A 182 19.36 5.78 10.79
N GLU A 183 19.32 6.22 12.05
CA GLU A 183 18.47 5.58 13.05
C GLU A 183 17.02 5.69 12.57
N GLN A 184 16.49 4.55 12.10
CA GLN A 184 15.08 4.43 11.77
C GLN A 184 14.47 3.54 12.85
N PHE A 185 13.96 4.23 13.87
CA PHE A 185 13.17 3.75 15.03
C PHE A 185 13.96 3.14 16.20
#